data_AF-A0A7S2BJ10-F1
#
_entry.id   AF-A0A7S2BJ10-F1
#
_cell.length_a   1.000
_cell.length_b   1.000
_cell.length_c   1.000
_cell.angle_alpha   90.00
_cell.angle_beta   90.00
_cell.angle_gamma   90.00
#
_symmetry.space_group_name_H-M   'P 1'
#
loop_
_entity.id
_entity.type
_entity.pdbx_description
1 polymer ?
#
loop_
_entity_poly.entity_id
_entity_poly.type
_entity_poly.pdbx_seq_one_letter_code
_entity_poly.pdbx_strand_id
1 'polypeptide(L)'
;AAWPLPDDERGLVSLAERILELESLREVVRSQLDQEPDQQQACLELLEQGVDSVRALSVAKPQAFREGFLQGDRARVLALLKAAGLRASEDEAGQLARRCEQQPVGKEPFLATAPHNAFLRRDGQPMHSLEEYTSILARAMASELGGSALCWSRQAQWGTELRYSMGHRRKALGEVKEVQEELDPSNRDPNYLLPEELPDNAWFNKLRAWTAGHK
;
A
#
# COMPACT_ATOMS: atom_id res chain seq x y z
N ALA A 1 -0.01 -9.94 24.09
CA ALA A 1 0.76 -11.21 24.06
C ALA A 1 1.35 -11.36 22.66
N ALA A 2 2.63 -11.71 22.53
CA ALA A 2 3.21 -12.02 21.23
C ALA A 2 2.46 -13.24 20.66
N TRP A 3 1.89 -13.10 19.46
CA TRP A 3 1.32 -14.26 18.78
C TRP A 3 2.48 -15.21 18.44
N PRO A 4 2.37 -16.51 18.75
CA PRO A 4 3.40 -17.47 18.35
C PRO A 4 3.52 -17.42 16.83
N LEU A 5 4.77 -17.38 16.34
CA LEU A 5 5.00 -17.50 14.91
C LEU A 5 4.54 -18.90 14.46
N PRO A 6 3.83 -19.01 13.33
CA PRO A 6 3.46 -20.31 12.79
C PRO A 6 4.70 -21.11 12.40
N ASP A 7 4.69 -22.41 12.69
CA ASP A 7 5.79 -23.32 12.39
C ASP A 7 5.65 -23.99 11.01
N ASP A 8 4.55 -23.73 10.29
CA ASP A 8 4.26 -24.30 8.97
C ASP A 8 4.01 -23.23 7.91
N GLU A 9 4.24 -23.61 6.64
CA GLU A 9 4.13 -22.70 5.49
C GLU A 9 2.74 -22.10 5.31
N ARG A 10 1.67 -22.86 5.61
CA ARG A 10 0.29 -22.35 5.49
C ARG A 10 0.01 -21.29 6.53
N GLY A 11 0.45 -21.52 7.76
CA GLY A 11 0.37 -20.55 8.84
C GLY A 11 1.15 -19.27 8.51
N LEU A 12 2.35 -19.38 7.93
CA LEU A 12 3.13 -18.22 7.47
C LEU A 12 2.43 -17.43 6.35
N VAL A 13 1.79 -18.12 5.40
CA VAL A 13 0.97 -17.48 4.36
C VAL A 13 -0.22 -16.74 4.98
N SER A 14 -0.97 -17.38 5.89
CA SER A 14 -2.08 -16.72 6.58
C SER A 14 -1.63 -15.53 7.44
N LEU A 15 -0.46 -15.61 8.06
CA LEU A 15 0.12 -14.49 8.79
C LEU A 15 0.48 -13.33 7.85
N ALA A 16 1.03 -13.61 6.67
CA ALA A 16 1.32 -12.59 5.67
C ALA A 16 0.04 -11.89 5.16
N GLU A 17 -1.02 -12.65 4.87
CA GLU A 17 -2.33 -12.09 4.49
C GLU A 17 -2.88 -11.17 5.60
N ARG A 18 -2.80 -11.62 6.85
CA ARG A 18 -3.18 -10.82 8.02
C ARG A 18 -2.39 -9.52 8.11
N ILE A 19 -1.07 -9.55 7.87
CA ILE A 19 -0.21 -8.36 7.92
C ILE A 19 -0.64 -7.33 6.86
N LEU A 20 -1.03 -7.77 5.65
CA LEU A 20 -1.53 -6.87 4.60
C LEU A 20 -2.84 -6.15 5.01
N GLU A 21 -3.76 -6.88 5.64
CA GLU A 21 -5.02 -6.31 6.17
C GLU A 21 -4.75 -5.29 7.27
N LEU A 22 -3.84 -5.61 8.19
CA LEU A 22 -3.46 -4.74 9.31
C LEU A 22 -2.77 -3.45 8.84
N GLU A 23 -1.87 -3.54 7.85
CA GLU A 23 -1.25 -2.34 7.29
C GLU A 23 -2.28 -1.45 6.59
N SER A 24 -3.25 -2.04 5.87
CA SER A 24 -4.35 -1.29 5.26
C SER A 24 -5.22 -0.59 6.31
N LEU A 25 -5.51 -1.27 7.43
CA LEU A 25 -6.23 -0.68 8.56
C LEU A 25 -5.44 0.47 9.20
N ARG A 26 -4.13 0.29 9.39
CA ARG A 26 -3.24 1.30 9.96
C ARG A 26 -3.17 2.57 9.12
N GLU A 27 -3.30 2.46 7.80
CA GLU A 27 -3.41 3.65 6.93
C GLU A 27 -4.67 4.46 7.16
N VAL A 28 -5.81 3.78 7.32
CA VAL A 28 -7.07 4.47 7.66
C VAL A 28 -6.87 5.25 8.96
N VAL A 29 -6.24 4.64 9.96
CA VAL A 29 -5.92 5.29 11.24
C VAL A 29 -4.99 6.50 11.05
N ARG A 30 -3.87 6.33 10.34
CA ARG A 30 -2.89 7.41 10.05
C ARG A 30 -3.51 8.58 9.29
N SER A 31 -4.50 8.32 8.43
CA SER A 31 -5.17 9.37 7.67
C SER A 31 -6.10 10.25 8.51
N GLN A 32 -6.50 9.78 9.69
CA GLN A 32 -7.46 10.48 10.56
C GLN A 32 -6.85 10.97 11.87
N LEU A 33 -5.67 10.47 12.26
CA LEU A 33 -5.00 10.81 13.51
C LEU A 33 -3.59 11.30 13.21
N ASP A 34 -3.26 12.51 13.68
CA ASP A 34 -1.99 13.17 13.34
C ASP A 34 -0.82 12.69 14.21
N GLN A 35 -1.09 12.30 15.45
CA GLN A 35 -0.06 11.97 16.44
C GLN A 35 0.22 10.47 16.46
N GLU A 36 1.50 10.07 16.39
CA GLU A 36 1.91 8.66 16.41
C GLU A 36 1.39 7.91 17.65
N PRO A 37 1.43 8.45 18.88
CA PRO A 37 0.86 7.78 20.05
C PRO A 37 -0.63 7.48 19.91
N ASP A 38 -1.40 8.45 19.39
CA ASP A 38 -2.85 8.28 19.15
C ASP A 38 -3.09 7.20 18.09
N GLN A 39 -2.28 7.17 17.02
CA GLN A 39 -2.37 6.14 15.98
C GLN A 39 -2.08 4.74 16.55
N GLN A 40 -1.03 4.60 17.35
CA GLN A 40 -0.66 3.31 17.96
C GLN A 40 -1.75 2.84 18.92
N GLN A 41 -2.24 3.72 19.79
CA GLN A 41 -3.32 3.42 20.73
C GLN A 41 -4.60 3.01 19.99
N ALA A 42 -5.00 3.76 18.96
CA ALA A 42 -6.16 3.44 18.14
C ALA A 42 -6.05 2.05 17.49
N CYS A 43 -4.89 1.71 16.94
CA CYS A 43 -4.66 0.39 16.35
C CYS A 43 -4.82 -0.74 17.37
N LEU A 44 -4.26 -0.57 18.58
CA LEU A 44 -4.39 -1.56 19.65
C LEU A 44 -5.84 -1.71 20.09
N GLU A 45 -6.54 -0.61 20.35
CA GLU A 45 -7.94 -0.63 20.77
C GLU A 45 -8.86 -1.24 19.70
N LEU A 46 -8.59 -1.00 18.41
CA LEU A 46 -9.32 -1.64 17.30
C LEU A 46 -9.15 -3.17 17.35
N LEU A 47 -7.91 -3.64 17.52
CA LEU A 47 -7.61 -5.08 17.59
C LEU A 47 -8.23 -5.76 18.81
N GLU A 48 -8.21 -5.11 19.98
CA GLU A 48 -8.86 -5.60 21.19
C GLU A 48 -10.39 -5.75 21.04
N GLN A 49 -10.97 -4.99 20.10
CA GLN A 49 -12.38 -5.02 19.77
C GLN A 49 -12.71 -5.92 18.57
N GLY A 50 -11.72 -6.70 18.09
CA GLY A 50 -11.89 -7.62 16.97
C GLY A 50 -11.93 -6.93 15.60
N VAL A 51 -11.53 -5.67 15.50
CA VAL A 51 -11.41 -4.95 14.23
C VAL A 51 -9.99 -5.12 13.70
N ASP A 52 -9.83 -6.04 12.76
CA ASP A 52 -8.54 -6.48 12.23
C ASP A 52 -8.35 -6.22 10.72
N SER A 53 -9.31 -5.53 10.10
CA SER A 53 -9.30 -5.19 8.67
C SER A 53 -10.08 -3.91 8.42
N VAL A 54 -9.82 -3.26 7.28
CA VAL A 54 -10.61 -2.09 6.83
C VAL A 54 -12.08 -2.46 6.67
N ARG A 55 -12.35 -3.67 6.16
CA ARG A 55 -13.72 -4.17 6.00
C ARG A 55 -14.43 -4.32 7.34
N ALA A 56 -13.79 -4.94 8.34
CA ALA A 56 -14.35 -5.04 9.68
C ALA A 56 -14.66 -3.66 10.28
N LEU A 57 -13.77 -2.69 10.10
CA LEU A 57 -13.99 -1.31 10.55
C LEU A 57 -15.16 -0.64 9.81
N SER A 58 -15.26 -0.82 8.49
CA SER A 58 -16.29 -0.17 7.65
C SER A 58 -17.73 -0.56 7.99
N VAL A 59 -17.93 -1.77 8.54
CA VAL A 59 -19.26 -2.28 8.93
C VAL A 59 -19.52 -2.15 10.43
N ALA A 60 -18.53 -1.70 11.20
CA ALA A 60 -18.67 -1.50 12.63
C ALA A 60 -19.66 -0.36 12.93
N LYS A 61 -20.47 -0.54 13.96
CA LYS A 61 -21.39 0.50 14.44
C LYS A 61 -20.66 1.37 15.45
N PRO A 62 -20.89 2.70 15.50
CA PRO A 62 -20.28 3.56 16.51
C PRO A 62 -20.52 3.09 17.95
N GLN A 63 -21.67 2.46 18.22
CA GLN A 63 -22.03 1.93 19.54
C GLN A 63 -21.32 0.61 19.90
N ALA A 64 -20.65 -0.03 18.94
CA ALA A 64 -19.88 -1.25 19.19
C ALA A 64 -18.54 -0.97 19.89
N PHE A 65 -18.09 0.29 19.89
CA PHE A 65 -16.84 0.67 20.53
C PHE A 65 -17.01 0.85 22.04
N ARG A 66 -16.07 0.31 22.83
CA ARG A 66 -16.07 0.45 24.30
C ARG A 66 -16.02 1.92 24.72
N GLU A 67 -16.62 2.23 25.86
CA GLU A 67 -16.48 3.53 26.50
C GLU A 67 -15.00 3.85 26.73
N GLY A 68 -14.55 5.02 26.26
CA GLY A 68 -13.15 5.42 26.33
C GLY A 68 -12.32 5.18 25.07
N PHE A 69 -12.84 4.49 24.03
CA PHE A 69 -12.17 4.39 22.73
C PHE A 69 -11.86 5.79 22.19
N LEU A 70 -10.59 6.04 21.84
CA LEU A 70 -10.09 7.37 21.48
C LEU A 70 -10.49 8.47 22.48
N GLN A 71 -10.39 8.16 23.79
CA GLN A 71 -10.77 9.05 24.89
C GLN A 71 -12.25 9.48 24.85
N GLY A 72 -13.11 8.71 24.18
CA GLY A 72 -14.53 9.02 24.02
C GLY A 72 -14.81 10.09 22.95
N ASP A 73 -13.83 10.46 22.11
CA ASP A 73 -14.02 11.42 21.04
C ASP A 73 -14.84 10.81 19.89
N ARG A 74 -16.16 10.97 19.98
CA ARG A 74 -17.13 10.50 18.99
C ARG A 74 -16.84 11.02 17.58
N ALA A 75 -16.28 12.24 17.44
CA ALA A 75 -15.99 12.79 16.13
C ALA A 75 -14.86 12.01 15.44
N ARG A 76 -13.79 11.67 16.19
CA ARG A 76 -12.71 10.81 15.68
C ARG A 76 -13.19 9.42 15.29
N VAL A 77 -14.07 8.80 16.09
CA VAL A 77 -14.66 7.49 15.76
C VAL A 77 -15.44 7.54 14.45
N LEU A 78 -16.30 8.55 14.29
CA LEU A 78 -17.07 8.73 13.05
C LEU A 78 -16.18 9.01 11.84
N ALA A 79 -15.09 9.77 12.03
CA ALA A 79 -14.12 10.03 10.97
C ALA A 79 -13.42 8.74 10.52
N LEU A 80 -12.99 7.88 11.46
CA LEU A 80 -12.40 6.57 11.15
C LEU A 80 -13.37 5.66 10.41
N LEU A 81 -14.62 5.54 10.89
CA LEU A 81 -15.65 4.72 10.23
C LEU A 81 -15.93 5.22 8.81
N LYS A 82 -16.02 6.53 8.63
CA LYS A 82 -16.21 7.15 7.31
C LYS A 82 -15.02 6.87 6.40
N ALA A 83 -13.79 7.05 6.89
CA ALA A 83 -12.57 6.80 6.12
C ALA A 83 -12.45 5.31 5.74
N ALA A 84 -12.78 4.39 6.64
CA ALA A 84 -12.84 2.96 6.36
C ALA A 84 -13.92 2.63 5.33
N GLY A 85 -15.10 3.23 5.45
CA GLY A 85 -16.19 3.07 4.49
C GLY A 85 -15.79 3.53 3.09
N LEU A 86 -15.17 4.71 2.97
CA LEU A 86 -14.64 5.21 1.70
C LEU A 86 -13.59 4.24 1.13
N ARG A 87 -12.64 3.81 1.96
CA ARG A 87 -11.58 2.88 1.56
C ARG A 87 -12.11 1.51 1.12
N ALA A 88 -13.16 1.00 1.78
CA ALA A 88 -13.80 -0.26 1.44
C ALA A 88 -14.67 -0.16 0.18
N SER A 89 -15.21 1.03 -0.11
CA SER A 89 -16.05 1.30 -1.29
C SER A 89 -15.27 1.72 -2.54
N GLU A 90 -13.96 1.87 -2.41
CA GLU A 90 -13.14 2.43 -3.48
C GLU A 90 -12.93 1.43 -4.60
N ASP A 91 -13.11 1.94 -5.83
CA ASP A 91 -12.84 1.18 -7.03
C ASP A 91 -11.35 0.85 -7.20
N GLU A 92 -11.07 -0.06 -8.12
CA GLU A 92 -9.72 -0.49 -8.43
C GLU A 92 -8.83 0.70 -8.83
N ALA A 93 -9.36 1.65 -9.61
CA ALA A 93 -8.62 2.82 -10.07
C ALA A 93 -8.12 3.71 -8.91
N GLY A 94 -8.98 4.00 -7.92
CA GLY A 94 -8.61 4.75 -6.72
C GLY A 94 -7.57 4.04 -5.88
N GLN A 95 -7.70 2.72 -5.74
CA GLN A 95 -6.71 1.90 -5.04
C GLN A 95 -5.34 1.94 -5.73
N LEU A 96 -5.29 1.84 -7.06
CA LEU A 96 -4.06 1.90 -7.85
C LEU A 96 -3.40 3.28 -7.80
N ALA A 97 -4.20 4.34 -7.86
CA ALA A 97 -3.69 5.71 -7.87
C ALA A 97 -2.88 6.08 -6.60
N ARG A 98 -3.10 5.38 -5.48
CA ARG A 98 -2.34 5.55 -4.23
C ARG A 98 -1.07 4.71 -4.14
N ARG A 99 -0.94 3.68 -4.97
CA ARG A 99 0.27 2.86 -5.01
C ARG A 99 1.44 3.61 -5.60
N CYS A 100 1.16 4.65 -6.39
CA CYS A 100 2.15 5.58 -6.91
C CYS A 100 2.16 6.86 -6.07
N GLU A 101 3.30 7.17 -5.47
CA GLU A 101 3.53 8.36 -4.65
C GLU A 101 4.40 9.35 -5.42
N GLN A 102 3.86 10.55 -5.64
CA GLN A 102 4.64 11.70 -6.09
C GLN A 102 4.98 12.54 -4.86
N GLN A 103 6.26 12.72 -4.59
CA GLN A 103 6.76 13.59 -3.53
C GLN A 103 7.32 14.88 -4.13
N PRO A 104 6.59 16.01 -4.07
CA PRO A 104 7.13 17.30 -4.46
C PRO A 104 8.12 17.78 -3.38
N VAL A 105 9.34 18.15 -3.79
CA VAL A 105 10.35 18.74 -2.88
C VAL A 105 10.58 20.22 -3.19
N GLY A 106 10.54 20.60 -4.46
CA GLY A 106 10.56 21.99 -4.89
C GLY A 106 9.74 22.24 -6.16
N LYS A 107 10.03 23.36 -6.83
CA LYS A 107 9.29 23.86 -8.00
C LYS A 107 10.04 23.69 -9.32
N GLU A 108 11.26 23.17 -9.28
CA GLU A 108 12.06 23.00 -10.48
C GLU A 108 11.44 21.91 -11.37
N PRO A 109 11.53 22.05 -12.72
CA PRO A 109 10.96 21.10 -13.68
C PRO A 109 11.84 19.85 -13.81
N PHE A 110 12.20 19.26 -12.68
CA PHE A 110 12.97 18.04 -12.56
C PHE A 110 12.11 16.96 -11.90
N LEU A 111 12.01 15.80 -12.55
CA LEU A 111 11.34 14.61 -12.01
C LEU A 111 12.33 13.44 -11.97
N ALA A 112 12.68 12.98 -10.77
CA ALA A 112 13.34 11.70 -10.59
C ALA A 112 12.29 10.58 -10.48
N THR A 113 12.53 9.45 -11.12
CA THR A 113 11.59 8.31 -11.12
C THR A 113 12.28 7.04 -10.66
N ALA A 114 11.59 6.24 -9.84
CA ALA A 114 12.01 4.90 -9.47
C ALA A 114 10.87 3.89 -9.73
N PRO A 115 10.61 3.51 -11.01
CA PRO A 115 9.51 2.62 -11.36
C PRO A 115 9.69 1.20 -10.84
N HIS A 116 10.91 0.80 -10.51
CA HIS A 116 11.26 -0.58 -10.12
C HIS A 116 11.59 -0.73 -8.63
N ASN A 117 11.17 0.21 -7.78
CA ASN A 117 11.28 0.05 -6.34
C ASN A 117 10.22 -0.89 -5.73
N ALA A 118 9.61 -1.78 -6.53
CA ALA A 118 8.63 -2.79 -6.14
C ALA A 118 8.79 -4.05 -7.03
N PHE A 119 8.26 -5.20 -6.59
CA PHE A 119 8.16 -6.39 -7.47
C PHE A 119 7.01 -6.22 -8.44
N LEU A 120 7.28 -6.39 -9.75
CA LEU A 120 6.31 -6.08 -10.80
C LEU A 120 6.12 -7.25 -11.75
N ARG A 121 4.90 -7.38 -12.28
CA ARG A 121 4.60 -8.36 -13.33
C ARG A 121 5.02 -7.84 -14.70
N ARG A 122 5.51 -8.77 -15.53
CA ARG A 122 5.81 -8.56 -16.95
C ARG A 122 5.06 -9.62 -17.76
N ASP A 123 4.24 -9.21 -18.70
CA ASP A 123 3.36 -10.14 -19.41
C ASP A 123 4.15 -11.10 -20.31
N GLY A 124 4.00 -12.41 -20.05
CA GLY A 124 4.73 -13.45 -20.76
C GLY A 124 6.24 -13.49 -20.48
N GLN A 125 6.72 -12.72 -19.50
CA GLN A 125 8.12 -12.62 -19.12
C GLN A 125 8.28 -12.94 -17.63
N PRO A 126 9.49 -13.29 -17.15
CA PRO A 126 9.75 -13.39 -15.72
C PRO A 126 9.37 -12.08 -15.02
N MET A 127 8.86 -12.12 -13.79
CA MET A 127 8.64 -10.88 -13.00
C MET A 127 9.89 -9.98 -12.93
N HIS A 128 9.70 -8.66 -12.77
CA HIS A 128 10.79 -7.73 -12.50
C HIS A 128 11.13 -7.74 -11.01
N SER A 129 12.39 -7.94 -10.68
CA SER A 129 12.88 -7.91 -9.31
C SER A 129 12.94 -6.48 -8.78
N LEU A 130 12.75 -6.34 -7.46
CA LEU A 130 12.95 -5.09 -6.76
C LEU A 130 14.37 -4.52 -6.99
N GLU A 131 14.46 -3.28 -7.44
CA GLU A 131 15.70 -2.50 -7.47
C GLU A 131 15.83 -1.72 -6.17
N GLU A 132 16.58 -2.30 -5.22
CA GLU A 132 16.75 -1.74 -3.87
C GLU A 132 17.32 -0.32 -3.91
N TYR A 133 16.88 0.51 -2.95
CA TYR A 133 17.36 1.89 -2.74
C TYR A 133 17.10 2.90 -3.88
N THR A 134 16.54 2.49 -5.03
CA THR A 134 16.24 3.41 -6.15
C THR A 134 15.28 4.53 -5.75
N SER A 135 14.31 4.24 -4.88
CA SER A 135 13.40 5.26 -4.33
C SER A 135 14.11 6.27 -3.42
N ILE A 136 15.13 5.83 -2.67
CA ILE A 136 15.96 6.72 -1.84
C ILE A 136 16.79 7.64 -2.75
N LEU A 137 17.42 7.08 -3.79
CA LEU A 137 18.19 7.87 -4.76
C LEU A 137 17.31 8.87 -5.50
N ALA A 138 16.12 8.46 -5.95
CA ALA A 138 15.18 9.36 -6.62
C ALA A 138 14.74 10.52 -5.72
N ARG A 139 14.40 10.25 -4.46
CA ARG A 139 14.05 11.28 -3.47
C ARG A 139 15.23 12.21 -3.16
N ALA A 140 16.44 11.66 -3.03
CA ALA A 140 17.66 12.46 -2.82
C ALA A 140 17.94 13.39 -4.00
N MET A 141 17.91 12.88 -5.24
CA MET A 141 18.07 13.70 -6.44
C MET A 141 17.01 14.80 -6.54
N ALA A 142 15.75 14.48 -6.28
CA ALA A 142 14.68 15.46 -6.26
C ALA A 142 14.90 16.55 -5.21
N SER A 143 15.41 16.19 -4.03
CA SER A 143 15.75 17.13 -2.97
C SER A 143 16.88 18.07 -3.36
N GLU A 144 17.99 17.52 -3.85
CA GLU A 144 19.17 18.31 -4.24
C GLU A 144 18.89 19.26 -5.42
N LEU A 145 18.02 18.85 -6.34
CA LEU A 145 17.68 19.62 -7.53
C LEU A 145 16.41 20.46 -7.39
N GLY A 146 15.79 20.50 -6.19
CA GLY A 146 14.55 21.24 -5.96
C GLY A 146 13.37 20.79 -6.82
N GLY A 147 13.35 19.52 -7.23
CA GLY A 147 12.34 18.92 -8.11
C GLY A 147 11.31 18.06 -7.38
N SER A 148 10.86 17.00 -8.06
CA SER A 148 9.91 16.00 -7.54
C SER A 148 10.46 14.58 -7.72
N ALA A 149 9.99 13.65 -6.90
CA ALA A 149 10.21 12.22 -7.08
C ALA A 149 8.90 11.47 -7.32
N LEU A 150 8.88 10.52 -8.25
CA LEU A 150 7.78 9.57 -8.44
C LEU A 150 8.28 8.15 -8.16
N CYS A 151 7.66 7.48 -7.19
CA CYS A 151 8.02 6.15 -6.72
C CYS A 151 6.75 5.33 -6.43
N TRP A 152 6.88 4.01 -6.30
CA TRP A 152 5.85 3.24 -5.61
C TRP A 152 5.84 3.66 -4.13
N SER A 153 4.65 3.84 -3.55
CA SER A 153 4.47 4.22 -2.15
C SER A 153 5.06 3.13 -1.24
N ARG A 154 5.51 3.49 -0.03
CA ARG A 154 6.09 2.51 0.90
C ARG A 154 5.18 1.31 1.15
N GLN A 155 3.86 1.54 1.19
CA GLN A 155 2.87 0.48 1.31
C GLN A 155 2.87 -0.44 0.09
N ALA A 156 2.91 0.11 -1.12
CA ALA A 156 2.96 -0.68 -2.34
C ALA A 156 4.25 -1.53 -2.39
N GLN A 157 5.40 -0.96 -2.02
CA GLN A 157 6.66 -1.69 -1.93
C GLN A 157 6.53 -2.90 -0.99
N TRP A 158 6.15 -2.64 0.26
CA TRP A 158 5.93 -3.65 1.29
C TRP A 158 4.92 -4.73 0.84
N GLY A 159 3.82 -4.30 0.23
CA GLY A 159 2.79 -5.21 -0.28
C GLY A 159 3.32 -6.14 -1.35
N THR A 160 4.14 -5.65 -2.27
CA THR A 160 4.76 -6.48 -3.31
C THR A 160 5.84 -7.40 -2.77
N GLU A 161 6.66 -6.95 -1.79
CA GLU A 161 7.65 -7.78 -1.10
C GLU A 161 7.00 -8.95 -0.35
N LEU A 162 5.89 -8.68 0.34
CA LEU A 162 5.16 -9.69 1.09
C LEU A 162 4.49 -10.71 0.17
N ARG A 163 3.85 -10.25 -0.92
CA ARG A 163 3.29 -11.13 -1.96
C ARG A 163 4.35 -11.97 -2.65
N TYR A 164 5.50 -11.38 -2.96
CA TYR A 164 6.63 -12.11 -3.51
C TYR A 164 7.10 -13.23 -2.56
N SER A 165 7.22 -12.90 -1.27
CA SER A 165 7.57 -13.87 -0.23
C SER A 165 6.51 -14.96 -0.04
N MET A 166 5.22 -14.63 -0.15
CA MET A 166 4.13 -15.60 -0.14
C MET A 166 4.17 -16.51 -1.37
N GLY A 167 4.46 -15.97 -2.56
CA GLY A 167 4.56 -16.75 -3.79
C GLY A 167 5.64 -17.82 -3.75
N HIS A 168 6.78 -17.54 -3.12
CA HIS A 168 7.80 -18.58 -2.87
C HIS A 168 7.28 -19.73 -1.99
N ARG A 169 6.55 -19.40 -0.91
CA ARG A 169 5.97 -20.40 0.00
C ARG A 169 4.88 -21.22 -0.67
N ARG A 170 3.95 -20.56 -1.36
CA ARG A 170 2.88 -21.23 -2.11
C ARG A 170 3.42 -22.09 -3.24
N LYS A 171 4.49 -21.66 -3.91
CA LYS A 171 5.20 -22.49 -4.89
C LYS A 171 5.82 -23.72 -4.24
N ALA A 172 6.45 -23.58 -3.06
CA ALA A 172 6.99 -24.71 -2.31
C ALA A 172 5.90 -25.70 -1.85
N LEU A 173 4.69 -25.21 -1.55
CA LEU A 173 3.50 -26.01 -1.26
C LEU A 173 2.84 -26.64 -2.50
N GLY A 174 3.26 -26.25 -3.71
CA GLY A 174 2.64 -26.68 -4.97
C GLY A 174 1.27 -26.04 -5.26
N GLU A 175 0.92 -24.95 -4.57
CA GLU A 175 -0.35 -24.23 -4.74
C GLU A 175 -0.36 -23.31 -5.96
N VAL A 176 0.82 -22.82 -6.37
CA VAL A 176 1.04 -22.03 -7.59
C VAL A 176 2.20 -22.61 -8.39
N LYS A 177 2.24 -22.39 -9.70
CA LYS A 177 3.35 -22.84 -10.55
C LYS A 177 4.51 -21.87 -10.49
N GLU A 178 4.20 -20.58 -10.54
CA GLU A 178 5.17 -19.50 -10.52
C GLU A 178 4.89 -18.45 -9.45
N VAL A 179 5.95 -17.90 -8.86
CA VAL A 179 5.88 -16.87 -7.80
C VAL A 179 5.08 -15.64 -8.27
N GLN A 180 5.18 -15.31 -9.56
CA GLN A 180 4.49 -14.16 -10.16
C GLN A 180 2.95 -14.27 -10.16
N GLU A 181 2.40 -15.47 -9.95
CA GLU A 181 0.94 -15.67 -9.83
C GLU A 181 0.37 -15.00 -8.57
N GLU A 182 1.19 -14.81 -7.53
CA GLU A 182 0.81 -14.11 -6.30
C GLU A 182 1.00 -12.59 -6.36
N LEU A 183 1.72 -12.09 -7.37
CA LEU A 183 1.87 -10.66 -7.59
C LEU A 183 0.56 -10.08 -8.15
N ASP A 184 0.21 -8.89 -7.67
CA ASP A 184 -0.98 -8.19 -8.13
C ASP A 184 -0.88 -7.91 -9.65
N PRO A 185 -1.83 -8.38 -10.48
CA PRO A 185 -1.83 -8.17 -11.93
C PRO A 185 -1.83 -6.69 -12.33
N SER A 186 -2.32 -5.80 -11.48
CA SER A 186 -2.35 -4.36 -11.73
C SER A 186 -1.00 -3.66 -11.43
N ASN A 187 -0.07 -4.32 -10.73
CA ASN A 187 1.29 -3.83 -10.50
C ASN A 187 2.21 -4.30 -11.64
N ARG A 188 2.08 -3.65 -12.79
CA ARG A 188 2.85 -3.95 -14.00
C ARG A 188 4.10 -3.09 -14.12
N ASP A 189 5.14 -3.67 -14.71
CA ASP A 189 6.34 -2.95 -15.13
C ASP A 189 5.98 -1.91 -16.21
N PRO A 190 6.23 -0.60 -15.98
CA PRO A 190 5.95 0.44 -16.95
C PRO A 190 6.62 0.25 -18.32
N ASN A 191 7.73 -0.50 -18.40
CA ASN A 191 8.44 -0.77 -19.65
C ASN A 191 7.76 -1.85 -20.51
N TYR A 192 6.78 -2.57 -19.96
CA TYR A 192 6.06 -3.66 -20.63
C TYR A 192 4.57 -3.32 -20.81
N LEU A 193 4.21 -2.03 -20.74
CA LEU A 193 2.86 -1.57 -21.04
C LEU A 193 2.69 -1.36 -22.55
N LEU A 194 1.56 -1.82 -23.07
CA LEU A 194 1.10 -1.51 -24.42
C LEU A 194 0.56 -0.07 -24.48
N PRO A 195 0.62 0.60 -25.64
CA PRO A 195 0.10 1.97 -25.80
C PRO A 195 -1.35 2.16 -25.32
N GLU A 196 -2.21 1.17 -25.56
CA GLU A 196 -3.62 1.16 -25.16
C GLU A 196 -3.83 1.05 -23.64
N GLU A 197 -2.82 0.62 -22.88
CA GLU A 197 -2.88 0.45 -21.42
C GLU A 197 -2.41 1.71 -20.68
N LEU A 198 -1.66 2.60 -21.35
CA LEU A 198 -1.14 3.83 -20.77
C LEU A 198 -2.22 4.73 -20.16
N PRO A 199 -3.41 4.94 -20.76
CA PRO A 199 -4.44 5.81 -20.18
C PRO A 199 -4.92 5.38 -18.80
N ASP A 200 -4.95 4.08 -18.53
CA ASP A 200 -5.48 3.51 -17.30
C ASP A 200 -4.37 3.16 -16.29
N ASN A 201 -3.10 3.16 -16.72
CA ASN A 201 -1.97 2.88 -15.86
C ASN A 201 -1.72 4.02 -14.84
N ALA A 202 -1.77 3.68 -13.55
CA ALA A 202 -1.60 4.65 -12.47
C ALA A 202 -0.26 5.39 -12.50
N TRP A 203 0.84 4.69 -12.84
CA TRP A 203 2.17 5.30 -12.93
C TRP A 203 2.23 6.33 -14.06
N PHE A 204 1.78 5.95 -15.25
CA PHE A 204 1.73 6.84 -16.41
C PHE A 204 0.84 8.06 -16.15
N ASN A 205 -0.30 7.86 -15.47
CA ASN A 205 -1.20 8.94 -15.07
C ASN A 205 -0.54 9.97 -14.16
N LYS A 206 0.28 9.55 -13.18
CA LYS A 206 1.07 10.48 -12.34
C LYS A 206 2.11 11.23 -13.15
N LEU A 207 2.81 10.55 -14.06
CA LEU A 207 3.84 11.15 -14.91
C LEU A 207 3.24 12.23 -15.84
N ARG A 208 2.07 11.94 -16.43
CA ARG A 208 1.30 12.86 -17.25
C ARG A 208 0.80 14.07 -16.45
N ALA A 209 0.27 13.85 -15.24
CA ALA A 209 -0.19 14.90 -14.36
C ALA A 209 0.94 15.86 -13.96
N TRP A 210 2.12 15.32 -13.60
CA TRP A 210 3.30 16.13 -13.29
C TRP A 210 3.73 16.97 -14.49
N THR A 211 3.80 16.36 -15.68
CA THR A 211 4.21 17.04 -16.92
C THR A 211 3.25 18.19 -17.26
N ALA A 212 1.94 18.01 -17.08
CA ALA A 212 0.94 19.05 -17.36
C ALA A 212 1.06 20.27 -16.44
N GLY A 213 1.55 20.10 -15.20
CA GLY A 213 1.76 21.18 -14.24
C GLY A 213 3.03 22.01 -14.45
N HIS A 214 3.91 21.59 -15.37
CA HIS A 214 5.22 22.22 -15.62
C HIS A 214 5.42 22.57 -17.11
N LYS A 215 4.32 22.77 -17.85
CA LYS A 215 4.32 23.31 -19.21
C LYS A 215 4.36 24.83 -19.22
#